data_AF-W4L999-F1
#
_entry.id   AF-W4L999-F1
#
_cell.length_a   1.000
_cell.length_b   1.000
_cell.length_c   1.000
_cell.angle_alpha   90.00
_cell.angle_beta   90.00
_cell.angle_gamma   90.00
#
_symmetry.space_group_name_H-M   'P 1'
#
loop_
_entity.id
_entity.type
_entity.pdbx_description
1 polymer ?
#
loop_
_entity_poly.entity_id
_entity_poly.type
_entity_poly.pdbx_seq_one_letter_code
_entity_poly.pdbx_strand_id
1 'polypeptide(L)'
;MTTTDIQKTLTGVTVGLSVSATSEMAALGVNAAEVTHMKDVIAQHLLAQGCEIASEHGPSCHARICIGGQTEWTHGRYPSVIADALSTLQAAQPLYLSGVIGGAAAKVISALRQVGMPADFGPPRGEGQLTPKDIWKRLMSVGVAGLAQHNGLSVAENEALFKATNMSQIAEAIGLGLSRLRAAGQL
;
A
#
# COMPACT_ATOMS: atom_id res chain seq x y z
N MET A 1 -20.72 14.39 -33.68
CA MET A 1 -19.77 13.67 -32.81
C MET A 1 -20.16 13.97 -31.39
N THR A 2 -20.88 13.05 -30.74
CA THR A 2 -21.15 13.15 -29.30
C THR A 2 -19.85 12.79 -28.58
N THR A 3 -19.22 13.78 -27.96
CA THR A 3 -18.14 13.57 -27.01
C THR A 3 -18.71 12.68 -25.91
N THR A 4 -18.39 11.40 -25.91
CA THR A 4 -18.72 10.51 -24.80
C THR A 4 -17.98 11.08 -23.60
N ASP A 5 -18.72 11.74 -22.71
CA ASP A 5 -18.21 12.21 -21.44
C ASP A 5 -17.62 10.97 -20.74
N ILE A 6 -16.29 10.91 -20.62
CA ILE A 6 -15.64 9.84 -19.89
C ILE A 6 -16.04 10.07 -18.43
N GLN A 7 -17.10 9.40 -17.99
CA GLN A 7 -17.52 9.45 -16.59
C GLN A 7 -16.39 8.87 -15.74
N LYS A 8 -15.64 9.76 -15.11
CA LYS A 8 -14.60 9.44 -14.14
C LYS A 8 -15.26 8.89 -12.88
N THR A 9 -15.31 7.57 -12.77
CA THR A 9 -16.06 6.83 -11.73
C THR A 9 -15.54 7.07 -10.31
N LEU A 10 -14.28 7.51 -10.17
CA LEU A 10 -13.62 7.72 -8.87
C LEU A 10 -13.39 9.20 -8.55
N THR A 11 -14.15 10.10 -9.18
CA THR A 11 -14.08 11.55 -8.89
C THR A 11 -14.29 11.83 -7.40
N GLY A 12 -13.37 12.59 -6.80
CA GLY A 12 -13.37 12.94 -5.37
C GLY A 12 -12.68 11.92 -4.46
N VAL A 13 -12.19 10.80 -5.00
CA VAL A 13 -11.44 9.81 -4.23
C VAL A 13 -9.96 10.19 -4.18
N THR A 14 -9.52 10.74 -3.06
CA THR A 14 -8.10 10.96 -2.75
C THR A 14 -7.38 9.66 -2.36
N VAL A 15 -6.25 9.35 -3.01
CA VAL A 15 -5.41 8.17 -2.75
C VAL A 15 -4.00 8.59 -2.36
N GLY A 16 -3.48 8.04 -1.26
CA GLY A 16 -2.08 8.22 -0.86
C GLY A 16 -1.19 7.15 -1.49
N LEU A 17 -0.05 7.56 -2.07
CA LEU A 17 0.98 6.63 -2.56
C LEU A 17 2.21 6.67 -1.64
N SER A 18 2.47 5.54 -0.98
CA SER A 18 3.64 5.32 -0.14
C SER A 18 4.59 4.36 -0.85
N VAL A 19 5.66 4.91 -1.42
CA VAL A 19 6.70 4.15 -2.09
C VAL A 19 8.04 4.75 -1.69
N SER A 20 8.96 3.93 -1.17
CA SER A 20 10.32 4.39 -0.88
C SER A 20 11.37 3.45 -1.45
N ALA A 21 12.46 4.03 -1.94
CA ALA A 21 13.59 3.29 -2.47
C ALA A 21 14.35 2.58 -1.34
N THR A 22 14.82 1.36 -1.58
CA THR A 22 15.66 0.59 -0.65
C THR A 22 17.11 0.51 -1.13
N SER A 23 18.02 0.24 -0.20
CA SER A 23 19.39 -0.20 -0.50
C SER A 23 19.41 -1.52 -1.30
N GLU A 24 18.45 -2.41 -1.06
CA GLU A 24 18.25 -3.67 -1.78
C GLU A 24 17.84 -3.47 -3.25
N MET A 25 17.06 -2.42 -3.55
CA MET A 25 16.66 -2.06 -4.92
C MET A 25 17.86 -1.69 -5.78
N ALA A 26 18.86 -1.01 -5.21
CA ALA A 26 20.10 -0.68 -5.93
C ALA A 26 20.84 -1.95 -6.41
N ALA A 27 20.79 -3.03 -5.64
CA ALA A 27 21.39 -4.32 -6.02
C ALA A 27 20.62 -5.01 -7.17
N LEU A 28 19.35 -4.66 -7.38
CA LEU A 28 18.51 -5.11 -8.49
C LEU A 28 18.55 -4.15 -9.70
N GLY A 29 19.41 -3.13 -9.65
CA GLY A 29 19.48 -2.07 -10.68
C GLY A 29 18.40 -1.00 -10.56
N VAL A 30 17.52 -1.11 -9.56
CA VAL A 30 16.40 -0.20 -9.35
C VAL A 30 16.86 1.05 -8.62
N ASN A 31 16.92 2.16 -9.35
CA ASN A 31 17.33 3.46 -8.83
C ASN A 31 16.11 4.33 -8.47
N ALA A 32 16.35 5.50 -7.86
CA ALA A 32 15.30 6.41 -7.45
C ALA A 32 14.40 6.89 -8.61
N ALA A 33 14.92 6.99 -9.84
CA ALA A 33 14.12 7.38 -11.00
C ALA A 33 13.13 6.27 -11.40
N GLU A 34 13.50 5.00 -11.25
CA GLU A 34 12.57 3.89 -11.48
C GLU A 34 11.47 3.82 -10.44
N VAL A 35 11.80 4.11 -9.16
CA VAL A 35 10.80 4.25 -8.10
C VAL A 35 9.82 5.38 -8.40
N THR A 36 10.32 6.54 -8.82
CA THR A 36 9.48 7.65 -9.28
C THR A 36 8.62 7.25 -10.48
N HIS A 37 9.19 6.55 -11.46
CA HIS A 37 8.45 6.10 -12.63
C HIS A 37 7.32 5.12 -12.27
N MET A 38 7.56 4.18 -11.36
CA MET A 38 6.51 3.28 -10.86
C MET A 38 5.35 4.06 -10.23
N LYS A 39 5.66 5.09 -9.44
CA LYS A 39 4.64 5.97 -8.85
C LYS A 39 3.88 6.73 -9.94
N ASP A 40 4.58 7.28 -10.93
CA ASP A 40 3.97 8.05 -12.00
C ASP A 40 2.99 7.21 -12.81
N VAL A 41 3.35 5.96 -13.14
CA VAL A 41 2.46 5.05 -13.87
C VAL A 41 1.17 4.81 -13.07
N ILE A 42 1.28 4.49 -11.79
CA ILE A 42 0.09 4.24 -10.95
C ILE A 42 -0.74 5.51 -10.78
N ALA A 43 -0.08 6.64 -10.49
CA ALA A 43 -0.74 7.92 -10.34
C ALA A 43 -1.50 8.33 -11.61
N GLN A 44 -0.89 8.17 -12.79
CA GLN A 44 -1.52 8.47 -14.07
C GLN A 44 -2.80 7.65 -14.30
N HIS A 45 -2.77 6.35 -14.00
CA HIS A 45 -3.95 5.49 -14.13
C HIS A 45 -5.07 5.93 -13.19
N LEU A 46 -4.76 6.25 -11.93
CA LEU A 46 -5.75 6.70 -10.95
C LEU A 46 -6.31 8.10 -11.28
N LEU A 47 -5.46 9.02 -11.73
CA LEU A 47 -5.88 10.35 -12.20
C LEU A 47 -6.80 10.25 -13.43
N ALA A 48 -6.53 9.30 -14.33
CA ALA A 48 -7.39 9.02 -15.47
C ALA A 48 -8.79 8.53 -15.04
N GLN A 49 -8.87 7.78 -13.93
CA GLN A 49 -10.14 7.34 -13.33
C GLN A 49 -10.84 8.43 -12.48
N GLY A 50 -10.16 9.56 -12.23
CA GLY A 50 -10.69 10.72 -11.49
C GLY A 50 -10.28 10.82 -10.04
N CYS A 51 -9.39 9.95 -9.56
CA CYS A 51 -8.83 10.08 -8.23
C CYS A 51 -7.97 11.35 -8.12
N GLU A 52 -7.75 11.78 -6.88
CA GLU A 52 -6.72 12.77 -6.52
C GLU A 52 -5.55 12.06 -5.84
N ILE A 53 -4.33 12.54 -6.05
CA ILE A 53 -3.15 11.96 -5.39
C ILE A 53 -2.75 12.84 -4.21
N ALA A 54 -2.82 12.28 -3.00
CA ALA A 54 -2.34 12.97 -1.81
C ALA A 54 -0.82 13.01 -1.76
N SER A 55 -0.28 14.06 -1.13
CA SER A 55 1.14 14.14 -0.77
C SER A 55 1.57 12.95 0.08
N GLU A 56 2.84 12.57 -0.03
CA GLU A 56 3.41 11.50 0.79
C GLU A 56 3.25 11.85 2.28
N HIS A 57 2.73 10.91 3.07
CA HIS A 57 2.49 11.03 4.52
C HIS A 57 1.48 12.12 4.92
N GLY A 58 0.19 11.82 4.79
CA GLY A 58 -0.88 12.59 5.42
C GLY A 58 -2.07 11.70 5.78
N PRO A 59 -2.82 11.95 6.87
CA PRO A 59 -3.97 11.14 7.27
C PRO A 59 -5.22 11.33 6.37
N SER A 60 -5.18 12.31 5.46
CA SER A 60 -6.33 12.69 4.63
C SER A 60 -6.29 12.02 3.25
N CYS A 61 -6.49 10.71 3.21
CA CYS A 61 -6.78 9.99 1.97
C CYS A 61 -7.92 8.99 2.21
N HIS A 62 -8.70 8.70 1.19
CA HIS A 62 -9.73 7.66 1.25
C HIS A 62 -9.14 6.26 1.12
N ALA A 63 -7.98 6.12 0.48
CA ALA A 63 -7.28 4.86 0.33
C ALA A 63 -5.77 5.06 0.30
N ARG A 64 -5.00 4.01 0.60
CA ARG A 64 -3.54 4.03 0.54
C ARG A 64 -2.96 2.86 -0.24
N ILE A 65 -1.93 3.17 -1.02
CA ILE A 65 -1.14 2.20 -1.77
C ILE A 65 0.27 2.18 -1.18
N CYS A 66 0.77 1.00 -0.87
CA CYS A 66 2.08 0.77 -0.27
C CYS A 66 2.88 -0.19 -1.17
N ILE A 67 4.00 0.28 -1.72
CA ILE A 67 4.84 -0.52 -2.62
C ILE A 67 6.28 -0.45 -2.15
N GLY A 68 6.90 -1.61 -1.92
CA GLY A 68 8.29 -1.69 -1.51
C GLY A 68 8.56 -1.02 -0.16
N GLY A 69 9.63 -0.22 -0.12
CA GLY A 69 9.94 0.66 0.99
C GLY A 69 11.13 0.26 1.83
N GLN A 70 11.84 1.24 2.38
CA GLN A 70 12.98 1.05 3.29
C GLN A 70 12.65 0.07 4.42
N THR A 71 13.62 -0.74 4.83
CA THR A 71 13.43 -1.68 5.95
C THR A 71 14.15 -1.19 7.20
N GLU A 72 15.03 -0.21 7.05
CA GLU A 72 15.83 0.40 8.09
C GLU A 72 14.98 1.30 9.00
N TRP A 73 15.18 1.15 10.30
CA TRP A 73 14.49 1.93 11.31
C TRP A 73 15.31 3.18 11.61
N THR A 74 14.81 4.36 11.27
CA THR A 74 15.53 5.63 11.46
C THR A 74 14.98 6.38 12.67
N HIS A 75 15.87 6.85 13.54
CA HIS A 75 15.51 7.63 14.76
C HIS A 75 14.42 6.96 15.63
N GLY A 76 14.43 5.63 15.71
CA GLY A 76 13.42 4.88 16.45
C GLY A 76 12.02 4.95 15.87
N ARG A 77 11.84 5.39 14.61
CA ARG A 77 10.57 5.32 13.86
C ARG A 77 10.60 4.09 12.94
N TYR A 78 9.41 3.54 12.66
CA TYR A 78 9.33 2.39 11.77
C TYR A 78 9.39 2.95 10.34
N PRO A 79 9.78 2.14 9.37
CA PRO A 79 9.69 2.54 7.98
C PRO A 79 8.35 3.18 7.63
N SER A 80 8.40 4.21 6.79
CA SER A 80 7.22 4.96 6.33
C SER A 80 6.09 4.06 5.83
N VAL A 81 6.43 3.05 5.03
CA VAL A 81 5.44 2.11 4.49
C VAL A 81 4.74 1.32 5.60
N ILE A 82 5.47 0.93 6.66
CA ILE A 82 4.86 0.27 7.83
C ILE A 82 3.99 1.26 8.61
N ALA A 83 4.42 2.51 8.75
CA ALA A 83 3.64 3.60 9.37
C ALA A 83 2.28 3.75 8.73
N ASP A 84 2.34 3.87 7.42
CA ASP A 84 1.24 4.15 6.55
C ASP A 84 0.26 2.99 6.52
N ALA A 85 0.76 1.76 6.38
CA ALA A 85 -0.06 0.57 6.46
C ALA A 85 -0.80 0.46 7.82
N LEU A 86 -0.09 0.66 8.94
CA LEU A 86 -0.69 0.61 10.27
C LEU A 86 -1.75 1.70 10.46
N SER A 87 -1.44 2.93 10.09
CA SER A 87 -2.36 4.06 10.20
C SER A 87 -3.62 3.85 9.36
N THR A 88 -3.47 3.40 8.11
CA THR A 88 -4.59 3.10 7.21
C THR A 88 -5.47 1.97 7.75
N LEU A 89 -4.88 0.88 8.25
CA LEU A 89 -5.64 -0.21 8.85
C LEU A 89 -6.36 0.23 10.14
N GLN A 90 -5.72 1.06 10.97
CA GLN A 90 -6.34 1.61 12.18
C GLN A 90 -7.51 2.53 11.88
N ALA A 91 -7.44 3.27 10.77
CA ALA A 91 -8.53 4.11 10.29
C ALA A 91 -9.63 3.33 9.53
N ALA A 92 -9.51 2.00 9.44
CA ALA A 92 -10.38 1.12 8.64
C ALA A 92 -10.50 1.58 7.17
N GLN A 93 -9.43 2.17 6.65
CA GLN A 93 -9.36 2.64 5.27
C GLN A 93 -8.84 1.53 4.34
N PRO A 94 -9.25 1.54 3.06
CA PRO A 94 -8.70 0.69 2.02
C PRO A 94 -7.16 0.78 1.96
N LEU A 95 -6.50 -0.36 2.15
CA LEU A 95 -5.06 -0.52 1.98
C LEU A 95 -4.78 -1.49 0.82
N TYR A 96 -3.87 -1.08 -0.07
CA TYR A 96 -3.36 -1.90 -1.16
C TYR A 96 -1.85 -2.05 -0.99
N LEU A 97 -1.34 -3.27 -1.12
CA LEU A 97 0.07 -3.60 -0.87
C LEU A 97 0.67 -4.32 -2.08
N SER A 98 1.88 -3.96 -2.48
CA SER A 98 2.70 -4.76 -3.38
C SER A 98 4.13 -4.91 -2.85
N GLY A 99 4.57 -6.16 -2.72
CA GLY A 99 5.92 -6.53 -2.27
C GLY A 99 6.88 -6.78 -3.43
N VAL A 100 6.51 -6.39 -4.66
CA VAL A 100 7.24 -6.70 -5.90
C VAL A 100 8.73 -6.35 -5.87
N ILE A 101 9.08 -5.27 -5.19
CA ILE A 101 10.44 -4.75 -5.03
C ILE A 101 10.97 -5.00 -3.60
N GLY A 102 10.40 -5.96 -2.87
CA GLY A 102 10.81 -6.33 -1.51
C GLY A 102 10.41 -5.29 -0.46
N GLY A 103 11.30 -5.06 0.51
CA GLY A 103 11.17 -3.94 1.45
C GLY A 103 10.10 -4.08 2.54
N ALA A 104 9.72 -2.93 3.10
CA ALA A 104 8.74 -2.83 4.18
C ALA A 104 7.37 -3.40 3.80
N ALA A 105 6.87 -3.16 2.58
CA ALA A 105 5.61 -3.71 2.09
C ALA A 105 5.64 -5.26 2.10
N ALA A 106 6.76 -5.87 1.70
CA ALA A 106 6.91 -7.33 1.76
C ALA A 106 6.90 -7.85 3.21
N LYS A 107 7.48 -7.12 4.17
CA LYS A 107 7.40 -7.46 5.60
C LYS A 107 5.96 -7.36 6.12
N VAL A 108 5.19 -6.34 5.71
CA VAL A 108 3.75 -6.21 6.05
C VAL A 108 2.95 -7.37 5.46
N ILE A 109 3.14 -7.69 4.17
CA ILE A 109 2.48 -8.82 3.50
C ILE A 109 2.79 -10.14 4.21
N SER A 110 4.04 -10.34 4.63
CA SER A 110 4.45 -11.55 5.37
C SER A 110 3.70 -11.70 6.69
N ALA A 111 3.53 -10.59 7.43
CA ALA A 111 2.73 -10.58 8.66
C ALA A 111 1.24 -10.86 8.39
N LEU A 112 0.65 -10.26 7.35
CA LEU A 112 -0.74 -10.51 6.94
C LEU A 112 -0.98 -11.97 6.53
N ARG A 113 0.00 -12.59 5.87
CA ARG A 113 0.00 -14.01 5.52
C ARG A 113 0.29 -14.94 6.71
N GLN A 114 0.57 -14.38 7.89
CA GLN A 114 0.92 -15.13 9.10
C GLN A 114 2.15 -16.03 8.89
N VAL A 115 3.08 -15.59 8.04
CA VAL A 115 4.43 -16.15 7.99
C VAL A 115 5.13 -15.80 9.31
N GLY A 116 6.08 -16.61 9.77
CA GLY A 116 6.81 -16.29 11.02
C GLY A 116 7.48 -14.91 10.96
N MET A 117 7.52 -14.21 12.11
CA MET A 117 8.18 -12.91 12.21
C MET A 117 9.68 -13.06 11.91
N PRO A 118 10.24 -12.32 10.94
CA PRO A 118 11.65 -12.42 10.65
C PRO A 118 12.48 -11.78 11.78
N ALA A 119 13.66 -12.31 12.03
CA ALA A 119 14.51 -11.87 13.15
C ALA A 119 14.93 -10.40 13.02
N ASP A 120 14.98 -9.87 11.79
CA ASP A 120 15.34 -8.51 11.42
C ASP A 120 14.12 -7.60 11.17
N PHE A 121 12.92 -7.96 11.66
CA PHE A 121 11.72 -7.13 11.45
C PHE A 121 11.92 -5.69 11.98
N GLY A 122 12.63 -5.55 13.10
CA GLY A 122 13.05 -4.27 13.64
C GLY A 122 13.72 -4.40 15.00
N PRO A 123 14.54 -3.41 15.40
CA PRO A 123 15.16 -3.39 16.72
C PRO A 123 14.10 -3.20 17.82
N PRO A 124 14.34 -3.70 19.05
CA PRO A 124 13.54 -3.35 20.22
C PRO A 124 13.51 -1.83 20.44
N ARG A 125 12.39 -1.27 20.91
CA ARG A 125 12.21 0.17 21.15
C ARG A 125 12.19 0.56 22.62
N GLY A 126 12.40 1.86 22.86
CA GLY A 126 12.15 2.53 24.15
C GLY A 126 10.66 2.79 24.42
N GLU A 127 10.36 3.26 25.64
CA GLU A 127 9.00 3.38 26.19
C GLU A 127 8.04 4.22 25.33
N GLY A 128 6.76 3.81 25.28
CA GLY A 128 5.67 4.58 24.67
C GLY A 128 5.40 4.32 23.17
N GLN A 129 6.17 3.47 22.51
CA GLN A 129 5.97 3.11 21.10
C GLN A 129 5.69 1.62 20.93
N LEU A 130 4.93 1.24 19.88
CA LEU A 130 4.67 -0.18 19.59
C LEU A 130 5.97 -0.92 19.31
N THR A 131 6.17 -2.04 19.99
CA THR A 131 7.33 -2.90 19.74
C THR A 131 7.18 -3.58 18.36
N PRO A 132 8.28 -4.06 17.75
CA PRO A 132 8.20 -4.88 16.54
C PRO A 132 7.24 -6.07 16.68
N LYS A 133 7.21 -6.71 17.86
CA LYS A 133 6.29 -7.80 18.17
C LYS A 133 4.83 -7.36 18.20
N ASP A 134 4.53 -6.19 18.77
CA ASP A 134 3.17 -5.66 18.82
C ASP A 134 2.66 -5.28 17.43
N ILE A 135 3.52 -4.67 16.62
CA ILE A 135 3.21 -4.35 15.21
C ILE A 135 2.92 -5.64 14.45
N TRP A 136 3.80 -6.63 14.56
CA TRP A 136 3.62 -7.92 13.90
C TRP A 136 2.31 -8.59 14.30
N LYS A 137 2.02 -8.65 15.60
CA LYS A 137 0.78 -9.22 16.14
C LYS A 137 -0.46 -8.48 15.63
N ARG A 138 -0.42 -7.16 15.54
CA ARG A 138 -1.52 -6.34 14.98
C ARG A 138 -1.77 -6.69 13.52
N LEU A 139 -0.73 -6.72 12.69
CA LEU A 139 -0.86 -7.10 11.28
C LEU A 139 -1.40 -8.53 11.13
N MET A 140 -0.87 -9.49 11.89
CA MET A 140 -1.38 -10.87 11.89
C MET A 140 -2.86 -10.96 12.26
N SER A 141 -3.32 -10.15 13.22
CA SER A 141 -4.72 -10.14 13.65
C SER A 141 -5.69 -9.62 12.59
N VAL A 142 -5.22 -8.75 11.69
CA VAL A 142 -5.99 -8.33 10.51
C VAL A 142 -6.00 -9.47 9.48
N GLY A 143 -4.81 -9.96 9.13
CA GLY A 143 -4.63 -10.98 8.10
C GLY A 143 -5.10 -10.55 6.71
N VAL A 144 -4.93 -11.43 5.71
CA VAL A 144 -5.40 -11.13 4.33
C VAL A 144 -6.93 -11.04 4.26
N ALA A 145 -7.64 -11.82 5.08
CA ALA A 145 -9.10 -11.78 5.15
C ALA A 145 -9.62 -10.44 5.68
N GLY A 146 -9.04 -9.90 6.75
CA GLY A 146 -9.40 -8.58 7.26
C GLY A 146 -9.05 -7.47 6.27
N LEU A 147 -7.91 -7.57 5.56
CA LEU A 147 -7.57 -6.63 4.49
C LEU A 147 -8.66 -6.60 3.39
N ALA A 148 -9.09 -7.79 2.93
CA ALA A 148 -10.09 -7.96 1.88
C ALA A 148 -11.47 -7.38 2.25
N GLN A 149 -11.81 -7.30 3.54
CA GLN A 149 -13.06 -6.69 4.01
C GLN A 149 -13.13 -5.18 3.77
N HIS A 150 -11.97 -4.52 3.62
CA HIS A 150 -11.90 -3.05 3.59
C HIS A 150 -11.40 -2.47 2.27
N ASN A 151 -10.83 -3.27 1.36
CA ASN A 151 -10.23 -2.75 0.13
C ASN A 151 -10.95 -3.12 -1.16
N GLY A 152 -12.14 -3.74 -1.08
CA GLY A 152 -12.95 -4.09 -2.25
C GLY A 152 -12.36 -5.22 -3.11
N LEU A 153 -11.25 -5.83 -2.69
CA LEU A 153 -10.63 -6.99 -3.32
C LEU A 153 -10.85 -8.23 -2.47
N SER A 154 -11.09 -9.36 -3.13
CA SER A 154 -11.10 -10.68 -2.48
C SER A 154 -9.72 -11.05 -1.96
N VAL A 155 -9.66 -12.09 -1.13
CA VAL A 155 -8.39 -12.67 -0.64
C VAL A 155 -7.49 -13.08 -1.81
N ALA A 156 -8.06 -13.71 -2.85
CA ALA A 156 -7.31 -14.15 -4.03
C ALA A 156 -6.78 -12.97 -4.86
N GLU A 157 -7.57 -11.91 -5.03
CA GLU A 157 -7.14 -10.70 -5.73
C GLU A 157 -6.03 -9.97 -4.96
N ASN A 158 -6.12 -9.90 -3.62
CA ASN A 158 -5.04 -9.39 -2.78
C ASN A 158 -3.76 -10.21 -2.93
N GLU A 159 -3.87 -11.54 -2.90
CA GLU A 159 -2.74 -12.44 -3.11
C GLU A 159 -2.06 -12.27 -4.48
N ALA A 160 -2.86 -12.01 -5.52
CA ALA A 160 -2.35 -11.68 -6.85
C ALA A 160 -1.64 -10.32 -6.84
N LEU A 161 -2.25 -9.30 -6.24
CA LEU A 161 -1.68 -7.95 -6.13
C LEU A 161 -0.33 -7.95 -5.38
N PHE A 162 -0.20 -8.74 -4.32
CA PHE A 162 1.05 -8.88 -3.56
C PHE A 162 2.24 -9.34 -4.41
N LYS A 163 1.97 -10.04 -5.52
CA LYS A 163 2.97 -10.65 -6.41
C LYS A 163 3.05 -9.95 -7.77
N ALA A 164 2.19 -8.97 -8.04
CA ALA A 164 2.09 -8.33 -9.35
C ALA A 164 3.39 -7.56 -9.66
N THR A 165 4.00 -7.87 -10.80
CA THR A 165 5.22 -7.21 -11.30
C THR A 165 4.94 -6.11 -12.31
N ASN A 166 3.72 -6.05 -12.82
CA ASN A 166 3.28 -5.09 -13.83
C ASN A 166 2.53 -3.93 -13.16
N MET A 167 3.01 -2.70 -13.34
CA MET A 167 2.43 -1.50 -12.73
C MET A 167 1.01 -1.19 -13.20
N SER A 168 0.68 -1.48 -14.47
CA SER A 168 -0.69 -1.35 -14.97
C SER A 168 -1.63 -2.35 -14.30
N GLN A 169 -1.21 -3.61 -14.11
CA GLN A 169 -2.01 -4.61 -13.37
C GLN A 169 -2.21 -4.21 -11.91
N ILE A 170 -1.18 -3.64 -11.27
CA ILE A 170 -1.29 -3.08 -9.92
C ILE A 170 -2.35 -1.97 -9.91
N ALA A 171 -2.25 -1.01 -10.83
CA ALA A 171 -3.19 0.11 -10.92
C ALA A 171 -4.62 -0.34 -11.24
N GLU A 172 -4.80 -1.33 -12.11
CA GLU A 172 -6.10 -1.92 -12.45
C GLU A 172 -6.74 -2.62 -11.25
N ALA A 173 -5.98 -3.43 -10.51
CA ALA A 173 -6.48 -4.08 -9.30
C ALA A 173 -6.89 -3.05 -8.25
N ILE A 174 -6.11 -1.98 -8.07
CA ILE A 174 -6.46 -0.89 -7.15
C ILE A 174 -7.74 -0.18 -7.62
N GLY A 175 -7.82 0.19 -8.91
CA GLY A 175 -9.00 0.82 -9.48
C GLY A 175 -10.26 -0.03 -9.35
N LEU A 176 -10.13 -1.35 -9.51
CA LEU A 176 -11.21 -2.31 -9.30
C LEU A 176 -11.71 -2.31 -7.85
N GLY A 177 -10.80 -2.39 -6.88
CA GLY A 177 -11.14 -2.32 -5.46
C GLY A 177 -11.86 -1.03 -5.10
N LEU A 178 -11.31 0.12 -5.52
CA LEU A 178 -11.92 1.44 -5.31
C LEU A 178 -13.30 1.55 -5.97
N SER A 179 -13.45 1.04 -7.20
CA SER A 179 -14.73 1.09 -7.91
C SER A 179 -15.82 0.28 -7.21
N ARG A 180 -15.47 -0.88 -6.65
CA ARG A 180 -16.41 -1.71 -5.87
C ARG A 180 -16.83 -1.02 -4.58
N LEU A 181 -15.89 -0.42 -3.86
CA LEU A 181 -16.18 0.33 -2.63
C LEU A 181 -17.07 1.55 -2.92
N ARG A 182 -16.81 2.28 -4.02
CA ARG A 182 -17.63 3.40 -4.47
C ARG A 182 -19.05 2.96 -4.82
N ALA A 183 -19.19 1.85 -5.56
CA ALA A 183 -20.49 1.27 -5.88
C ALA A 183 -21.27 0.82 -4.63
N ALA A 184 -20.56 0.43 -3.57
CA ALA A 184 -21.13 0.08 -2.27
C ALA A 184 -21.40 1.29 -1.34
N GLY A 185 -21.09 2.53 -1.77
CA GLY A 185 -21.27 3.73 -0.95
C GLY A 185 -20.27 3.87 0.21
N GLN A 186 -19.12 3.22 0.11
CA GLN A 186 -18.07 3.19 1.13
C GLN A 186 -16.92 4.18 0.85
N LEU A 187 -17.06 4.98 -0.22
CA LEU A 187 -16.14 6.04 -0.67
C LEU A 187 -16.89 7.27 -1.17
#